data_AF-A0AAJ6GHH6-F1
#
_entry.id   AF-A0AAJ6GHH6-F1
#
_cell.length_a   1.000
_cell.length_b   1.000
_cell.length_c   1.000
_cell.angle_alpha   90.00
_cell.angle_beta   90.00
_cell.angle_gamma   90.00
#
_symmetry.space_group_name_H-M   'P 1'
#
loop_
_entity.id
_entity.type
_entity.pdbx_description
1 polymer ?
#
loop_
_entity_poly.entity_id
_entity_poly.type
_entity_poly.pdbx_seq_one_letter_code
_entity_poly.pdbx_strand_id
1 'polypeptide(L)'
;MKSSFWKNYRFPILLVSGVVVGSILGIVLKEKATVLKPFGDIFINILFTVVVPLIFLSITNSIIQMDNMKRLGKIVASMFVVFIITGLIAATIMIVTVRVFNPAEGFTMPITQVEEPNPPKVSEQLVKMVTVTDFKDLLSISNMLPLIVFSLFFGFSIKLVGEKAQPLIPVINAATLALMKLVGIIMYYAPIGLGAYFANLVGKFGPELIGTYARACAVYYPAAFLYFFIFFPIYGYIAAGKYGVKSMKYLITPMITSLSTQSSIATLPINLEASKKIGVNEDVRNIVLPIGATAHMDGTCLSGILKIAFLYGVFGMNFTGIDVWVGSIIFVVLAGMANGAIPGGGLISEMLIVSIYGFPPEAFPLIATIGILVDPPATMVNSVGDNVAGMLVSRIVEGKEWFKQKVTQA
;
A
#
# COMPACT_ATOMS: atom_id res chain seq x y z
N MET A 1 -27.95 9.40 12.27
CA MET A 1 -27.55 8.52 11.13
C MET A 1 -27.04 9.27 9.88
N LYS A 2 -27.54 10.48 9.53
CA LYS A 2 -27.03 11.27 8.37
C LYS A 2 -25.66 11.95 8.58
N SER A 3 -25.17 12.12 9.81
CA SER A 3 -23.89 12.80 10.10
C SER A 3 -22.63 11.93 9.95
N SER A 4 -22.79 10.62 9.69
CA SER A 4 -21.66 9.67 9.57
C SER A 4 -21.07 9.67 8.15
N PHE A 5 -21.92 9.74 7.12
CA PHE A 5 -21.48 9.70 5.73
C PHE A 5 -20.57 10.89 5.38
N TRP A 6 -21.04 12.12 5.62
CA TRP A 6 -20.23 13.31 5.35
C TRP A 6 -18.93 13.37 6.17
N LYS A 7 -18.90 12.85 7.39
CA LYS A 7 -17.65 12.82 8.19
C LYS A 7 -16.61 11.86 7.61
N ASN A 8 -17.03 10.70 7.11
CA ASN A 8 -16.13 9.66 6.61
C ASN A 8 -15.73 9.90 5.14
N TYR A 9 -16.63 10.45 4.32
CA TYR A 9 -16.40 10.61 2.89
C TYR A 9 -16.04 12.03 2.45
N ARG A 10 -16.11 13.06 3.33
CA ARG A 10 -15.74 14.44 2.95
C ARG A 10 -14.36 14.52 2.31
N PHE A 11 -13.39 13.80 2.87
CA PHE A 11 -12.00 13.94 2.47
C PHE A 11 -11.73 13.28 1.10
N PRO A 12 -12.12 12.00 0.88
CA PRO A 12 -12.10 11.41 -0.47
C PRO A 12 -12.90 12.22 -1.49
N ILE A 13 -14.11 12.69 -1.14
CA ILE A 13 -14.95 13.49 -2.05
C ILE A 13 -14.26 14.81 -2.42
N LEU A 14 -13.69 15.53 -1.45
CA LEU A 14 -12.96 16.77 -1.71
C LEU A 14 -11.76 16.52 -2.61
N LEU A 15 -11.03 15.45 -2.37
CA LEU A 15 -9.84 15.10 -3.14
C LEU A 15 -10.20 14.71 -4.58
N VAL A 16 -11.19 13.83 -4.78
CA VAL A 16 -11.74 13.49 -6.09
C VAL A 16 -12.31 14.72 -6.80
N SER A 17 -13.03 15.58 -6.08
CA SER A 17 -13.56 16.82 -6.65
C SER A 17 -12.45 17.77 -7.10
N GLY A 18 -11.35 17.85 -6.35
CA GLY A 18 -10.17 18.62 -6.73
C GLY A 18 -9.54 18.10 -8.03
N VAL A 19 -9.37 16.78 -8.15
CA VAL A 19 -8.89 16.13 -9.37
C VAL A 19 -9.83 16.36 -10.55
N VAL A 20 -11.15 16.24 -10.36
CA VAL A 20 -12.15 16.44 -11.42
C VAL A 20 -12.18 17.91 -11.86
N VAL A 21 -12.26 18.86 -10.93
CA VAL A 21 -12.24 20.30 -11.23
C VAL A 21 -10.93 20.67 -11.92
N GLY A 22 -9.81 20.18 -11.41
CA GLY A 22 -8.50 20.32 -12.04
C GLY A 22 -8.50 19.81 -13.48
N SER A 23 -8.98 18.58 -13.70
CA SER A 23 -9.05 17.97 -15.02
C SER A 23 -9.93 18.77 -15.98
N ILE A 24 -11.10 19.25 -15.54
CA ILE A 24 -11.97 20.13 -16.34
C ILE A 24 -11.25 21.44 -16.69
N LEU A 25 -10.59 22.07 -15.72
CA LEU A 25 -9.77 23.26 -15.98
C LEU A 25 -8.66 22.96 -16.97
N GLY A 26 -8.04 21.79 -16.91
CA GLY A 26 -7.06 21.33 -17.90
C GLY A 26 -7.65 21.23 -19.31
N ILE A 27 -8.83 20.62 -19.47
CA ILE A 27 -9.53 20.53 -20.76
C ILE A 27 -9.86 21.91 -21.32
N VAL A 28 -10.35 22.82 -20.47
CA VAL A 28 -10.78 24.17 -20.87
C VAL A 28 -9.61 25.09 -21.17
N LEU A 29 -8.58 25.09 -20.31
CA LEU A 29 -7.43 25.99 -20.40
C LEU A 29 -6.31 25.45 -21.31
N LYS A 30 -6.29 24.14 -21.60
CA LYS A 30 -5.25 23.47 -22.39
C LYS A 30 -3.86 23.82 -21.85
N GLU A 31 -2.91 24.17 -22.72
CA GLU A 31 -1.53 24.53 -22.33
C GLU A 31 -1.45 25.66 -21.29
N LYS A 32 -2.45 26.56 -21.25
CA LYS A 32 -2.48 27.66 -20.26
C LYS A 32 -2.68 27.17 -18.83
N ALA A 33 -3.14 25.93 -18.64
CA ALA A 33 -3.24 25.32 -17.31
C ALA A 33 -1.87 25.17 -16.62
N THR A 34 -0.75 25.28 -17.35
CA THR A 34 0.61 25.29 -16.78
C THR A 34 0.81 26.37 -15.71
N VAL A 35 0.06 27.48 -15.76
CA VAL A 35 0.10 28.52 -14.71
C VAL A 35 -0.29 28.00 -13.32
N LEU A 36 -1.04 26.89 -13.26
CA LEU A 36 -1.46 26.27 -12.00
C LEU A 36 -0.40 25.33 -11.43
N LYS A 37 0.60 24.90 -12.22
CA LYS A 37 1.65 23.95 -11.80
C LYS A 37 2.31 24.29 -10.46
N PRO A 38 2.68 25.56 -10.15
CA PRO A 38 3.33 25.90 -8.88
C PRO A 38 2.54 25.47 -7.63
N PHE A 39 1.21 25.51 -7.68
CA PHE A 39 0.38 25.06 -6.55
C PHE A 39 0.48 23.55 -6.32
N GLY A 40 0.63 22.78 -7.40
CA GLY A 40 0.91 21.34 -7.36
C GLY A 40 2.31 21.07 -6.84
N ASP A 41 3.33 21.76 -7.36
CA ASP A 41 4.73 21.58 -6.95
C ASP A 41 4.93 21.84 -5.44
N ILE A 42 4.29 22.87 -4.88
CA ILE A 42 4.30 23.15 -3.44
C ILE A 42 3.77 21.95 -2.64
N PHE A 43 2.65 21.36 -3.07
CA PHE A 43 2.07 20.20 -2.40
C PHE A 43 3.04 19.01 -2.43
N ILE A 44 3.62 18.73 -3.61
CA ILE A 44 4.54 17.60 -3.79
C ILE A 44 5.80 17.76 -2.96
N ASN A 45 6.42 18.95 -2.96
CA ASN A 45 7.65 19.22 -2.23
C ASN A 45 7.46 19.07 -0.71
N ILE A 46 6.37 19.60 -0.16
CA ILE A 46 6.07 19.50 1.27
C ILE A 46 5.84 18.03 1.66
N LEU A 47 5.11 17.29 0.83
CA LEU A 47 4.81 15.90 1.10
C LEU A 47 6.08 15.03 1.00
N PHE A 48 6.94 15.22 -0.01
CA PHE A 48 8.23 14.52 -0.11
C PHE A 48 9.16 14.76 1.08
N THR A 49 9.16 15.98 1.63
CA THR A 49 10.02 16.33 2.79
C THR A 49 9.59 15.61 4.07
N VAL A 50 8.29 15.31 4.23
CA VAL A 50 7.75 14.64 5.42
C VAL A 50 7.87 13.11 5.37
N VAL A 51 7.94 12.52 4.18
CA VAL A 51 7.97 11.06 4.00
C VAL A 51 9.17 10.41 4.68
N VAL A 52 10.37 10.97 4.49
CA VAL A 52 11.63 10.40 5.01
C VAL A 52 11.59 10.20 6.54
N PRO A 53 11.39 11.25 7.37
CA PRO A 53 11.37 11.08 8.83
C PRO A 53 10.19 10.22 9.30
N LEU A 54 9.08 10.24 8.57
CA LEU A 54 7.89 9.49 8.92
C LEU A 54 8.07 7.98 8.72
N ILE A 55 8.69 7.56 7.61
CA ILE A 55 9.01 6.14 7.39
C ILE A 55 9.97 5.63 8.47
N PHE A 56 11.03 6.39 8.75
CA PHE A 56 11.99 6.03 9.79
C PHE A 56 11.31 5.78 11.14
N LEU A 57 10.58 6.79 11.63
CA LEU A 57 9.94 6.73 12.93
C LEU A 57 8.80 5.72 12.97
N SER A 58 8.02 5.57 11.90
CA SER A 58 6.89 4.62 11.87
C SER A 58 7.38 3.17 11.91
N ILE A 59 8.36 2.81 11.08
CA ILE A 59 8.91 1.45 11.04
C ILE A 59 9.61 1.11 12.35
N THR A 60 10.44 2.02 12.88
CA THR A 60 11.07 1.83 14.20
C THR A 60 10.00 1.69 15.29
N ASN A 61 8.97 2.54 15.31
CA ASN A 61 7.86 2.46 16.27
C ASN A 61 7.11 1.11 16.19
N SER A 62 6.88 0.60 14.98
CA SER A 62 6.24 -0.70 14.79
C SER A 62 7.04 -1.85 15.41
N ILE A 63 8.36 -1.85 15.31
CA ILE A 63 9.22 -2.90 15.89
C ILE A 63 9.32 -2.78 17.42
N ILE A 64 9.46 -1.57 17.96
CA ILE A 64 9.61 -1.36 19.41
C ILE A 64 8.32 -1.64 20.20
N GLN A 65 7.16 -1.62 19.57
CA GLN A 65 5.88 -1.96 20.21
C GLN A 65 5.61 -3.47 20.27
N MET A 66 6.46 -4.32 19.67
CA MET A 66 6.28 -5.76 19.70
C MET A 66 6.75 -6.37 21.02
N ASP A 67 5.84 -6.76 21.93
CA ASP A 67 6.20 -7.39 23.20
C ASP A 67 6.33 -8.91 23.13
N ASN A 68 7.16 -9.48 24.03
CA ASN A 68 7.56 -10.88 24.06
C ASN A 68 6.54 -11.77 24.80
N MET A 69 5.95 -12.77 24.13
CA MET A 69 5.29 -13.95 24.74
C MET A 69 5.42 -15.12 23.75
N LYS A 70 6.00 -16.27 24.11
CA LYS A 70 6.33 -17.38 23.18
C LYS A 70 5.21 -17.77 22.18
N ARG A 71 3.94 -17.71 22.61
CA ARG A 71 2.76 -17.94 21.75
C ARG A 71 2.47 -16.76 20.81
N LEU A 72 2.53 -15.54 21.33
CA LEU A 72 2.46 -14.30 20.54
C LEU A 72 3.55 -14.29 19.46
N GLY A 73 4.78 -14.66 19.79
CA GLY A 73 5.88 -14.78 18.83
C GLY A 73 5.58 -15.75 17.69
N LYS A 74 5.00 -16.93 17.98
CA LYS A 74 4.57 -17.89 16.95
C LYS A 74 3.46 -17.33 16.06
N ILE A 75 2.45 -16.66 16.65
CA ILE A 75 1.33 -16.05 15.91
C ILE A 75 1.87 -14.94 14.99
N VAL A 76 2.69 -14.01 15.52
CA VAL A 76 3.26 -12.88 14.79
C VAL A 76 4.21 -13.35 13.68
N ALA A 77 5.08 -14.32 13.95
CA ALA A 77 5.97 -14.89 12.93
C ALA A 77 5.16 -15.57 11.81
N SER A 78 4.15 -16.38 12.17
CA SER A 78 3.27 -17.02 11.20
C SER A 78 2.49 -16.00 10.37
N MET A 79 2.05 -14.90 11.00
CA MET A 79 1.35 -13.80 10.35
C MET A 79 2.22 -13.12 9.30
N PHE A 80 3.46 -12.73 9.64
CA PHE A 80 4.36 -12.11 8.66
C PHE A 80 4.70 -13.04 7.51
N VAL A 81 4.91 -14.33 7.78
CA VAL A 81 5.11 -15.33 6.72
C VAL A 81 3.89 -15.38 5.78
N VAL A 82 2.68 -15.40 6.34
CA VAL A 82 1.44 -15.39 5.55
C VAL A 82 1.32 -14.11 4.73
N PHE A 83 1.52 -12.92 5.32
CA PHE A 83 1.41 -11.64 4.62
C PHE A 83 2.43 -11.50 3.49
N ILE A 84 3.68 -11.95 3.71
CA ILE A 84 4.71 -11.93 2.68
C ILE A 84 4.32 -12.88 1.54
N ILE A 85 3.95 -14.13 1.83
CA ILE A 85 3.62 -15.12 0.79
C ILE A 85 2.41 -14.68 -0.03
N THR A 86 1.36 -14.20 0.61
CA THR A 86 0.14 -13.71 -0.07
C THR A 86 0.43 -12.49 -0.93
N GLY A 87 1.21 -11.54 -0.41
CA GLY A 87 1.68 -10.38 -1.17
C GLY A 87 2.58 -10.74 -2.36
N LEU A 88 3.49 -11.71 -2.21
CA LEU A 88 4.32 -12.23 -3.30
C LEU A 88 3.45 -12.85 -4.42
N ILE A 89 2.44 -13.65 -4.04
CA ILE A 89 1.51 -14.25 -5.00
C ILE A 89 0.70 -13.16 -5.71
N ALA A 90 0.16 -12.19 -4.97
CA ALA A 90 -0.57 -11.05 -5.53
C ALA A 90 0.28 -10.28 -6.54
N ALA A 91 1.48 -9.85 -6.14
CA ALA A 91 2.40 -9.12 -7.02
C ALA A 91 2.74 -9.92 -8.29
N THR A 92 3.00 -11.23 -8.15
CA THR A 92 3.31 -12.10 -9.29
C THR A 92 2.14 -12.19 -10.28
N ILE A 93 0.92 -12.39 -9.78
CA ILE A 93 -0.28 -12.42 -10.62
C ILE A 93 -0.44 -11.12 -11.38
N MET A 94 -0.17 -10.00 -10.72
CA MET A 94 -0.28 -8.72 -11.38
C MET A 94 0.81 -8.51 -12.43
N ILE A 95 2.04 -8.98 -12.20
CA ILE A 95 3.10 -8.94 -13.22
C ILE A 95 2.67 -9.70 -14.47
N VAL A 96 2.12 -10.91 -14.30
CA VAL A 96 1.58 -11.68 -15.43
C VAL A 96 0.45 -10.91 -16.12
N THR A 97 -0.45 -10.31 -15.35
CA THR A 97 -1.59 -9.56 -15.87
C THR A 97 -1.15 -8.35 -16.69
N VAL A 98 -0.26 -7.50 -16.19
CA VAL A 98 0.20 -6.28 -16.90
C VAL A 98 1.12 -6.59 -18.09
N ARG A 99 1.73 -7.78 -18.12
CA ARG A 99 2.48 -8.29 -19.28
C ARG A 99 1.56 -8.69 -20.43
N VAL A 100 0.40 -9.27 -20.11
CA VAL A 100 -0.62 -9.62 -21.11
C VAL A 100 -1.43 -8.38 -21.52
N PHE A 101 -1.79 -7.55 -20.54
CA PHE A 101 -2.58 -6.34 -20.74
C PHE A 101 -1.77 -5.12 -20.30
N ASN A 102 -1.04 -4.52 -21.24
CA ASN A 102 -0.25 -3.32 -20.95
C ASN A 102 -1.19 -2.19 -20.46
N PRO A 103 -1.03 -1.69 -19.21
CA PRO A 103 -1.92 -0.68 -18.65
C PRO A 103 -1.69 0.72 -19.24
N ALA A 104 -0.53 0.96 -19.86
CA ALA A 104 -0.13 2.24 -20.43
C ALA A 104 -0.15 2.28 -21.97
N GLU A 105 -0.69 1.24 -22.61
CA GLU A 105 -0.73 1.16 -24.07
C GLU A 105 -1.48 2.37 -24.68
N GLY A 106 -0.86 2.99 -25.69
CA GLY A 106 -1.43 4.11 -26.42
C GLY A 106 -1.06 5.50 -25.89
N PHE A 107 -0.23 5.59 -24.85
CA PHE A 107 0.31 6.88 -24.37
C PHE A 107 1.75 6.75 -23.88
N THR A 108 2.63 7.56 -24.45
CA THR A 108 4.01 7.74 -23.98
C THR A 108 4.29 9.22 -23.91
N MET A 109 4.76 9.70 -22.75
CA MET A 109 5.11 11.09 -22.60
C MET A 109 6.32 11.44 -23.48
N PRO A 110 6.31 12.61 -24.16
CA PRO A 110 7.43 13.06 -24.98
C PRO A 110 8.68 13.44 -24.16
N ILE A 111 8.69 13.21 -22.85
CA ILE A 111 9.81 13.45 -21.94
C ILE A 111 10.72 12.21 -21.96
N THR A 112 11.44 12.02 -23.06
CA THR A 112 12.37 10.89 -23.30
C THR A 112 13.76 11.08 -22.70
N GLN A 113 13.89 11.84 -21.61
CA GLN A 113 15.12 11.92 -20.84
C GLN A 113 14.90 11.52 -19.38
N VAL A 114 14.19 10.41 -19.16
CA VAL A 114 14.66 9.51 -18.11
C VAL A 114 15.78 8.75 -18.81
N GLU A 115 17.05 9.06 -18.52
CA GLU A 115 18.13 8.14 -18.87
C GLU A 115 17.63 6.75 -18.50
N GLU A 116 17.60 5.79 -19.44
CA GLU A 116 17.29 4.41 -19.10
C GLU A 116 18.11 4.12 -17.85
N PRO A 117 17.47 3.92 -16.67
CA PRO A 117 18.23 3.65 -15.48
C PRO A 117 18.90 2.34 -15.80
N ASN A 118 20.20 2.41 -16.10
CA ASN A 118 21.01 1.28 -16.46
C ASN A 118 20.82 0.32 -15.30
N PRO A 119 20.04 -0.76 -15.44
CA PRO A 119 19.55 -1.48 -14.29
C PRO A 119 20.82 -1.99 -13.59
N PRO A 120 21.13 -1.51 -12.38
CA PRO A 120 22.33 -1.96 -11.70
C PRO A 120 22.22 -3.48 -11.64
N LYS A 121 23.33 -4.19 -11.89
CA LYS A 121 23.35 -5.66 -11.79
C LYS A 121 22.60 -6.06 -10.52
N VAL A 122 21.81 -7.14 -10.55
CA VAL A 122 21.01 -7.60 -9.39
C VAL A 122 21.79 -7.51 -8.09
N SER A 123 23.09 -7.86 -8.08
CA SER A 123 23.97 -7.71 -6.92
C SER A 123 24.16 -6.27 -6.43
N GLU A 124 24.41 -5.30 -7.32
CA GLU A 124 24.54 -3.89 -6.99
C GLU A 124 23.18 -3.27 -6.62
N GLN A 125 22.11 -3.72 -7.27
CA GLN A 125 20.76 -3.32 -6.94
C GLN A 125 20.36 -3.84 -5.55
N LEU A 126 20.67 -5.10 -5.22
CA LEU A 126 20.44 -5.68 -3.90
C LEU A 126 21.25 -4.96 -2.81
N VAL A 127 22.51 -4.61 -3.08
CA VAL A 127 23.32 -3.83 -2.12
C VAL A 127 22.71 -2.44 -1.92
N LYS A 128 22.42 -1.70 -3.00
CA LYS A 128 21.76 -0.37 -2.93
C LYS A 128 20.33 -0.42 -2.38
N MET A 129 19.67 -1.57 -2.45
CA MET A 129 18.35 -1.81 -1.84
C MET A 129 18.47 -1.94 -0.33
N VAL A 130 19.58 -2.48 0.19
CA VAL A 130 19.72 -2.81 1.61
C VAL A 130 20.53 -1.75 2.36
N THR A 131 21.49 -1.09 1.72
CA THR A 131 22.43 -0.17 2.39
C THR A 131 22.76 1.07 1.55
N VAL A 132 23.32 2.07 2.23
CA VAL A 132 23.98 3.24 1.63
C VAL A 132 25.40 3.38 2.19
N THR A 133 26.23 4.21 1.54
CA THR A 133 27.62 4.44 1.93
C THR A 133 27.77 5.43 3.09
N ASP A 134 26.90 6.44 3.19
CA ASP A 134 26.94 7.49 4.22
C ASP A 134 25.57 7.61 4.89
N PHE A 135 25.54 7.88 6.20
CA PHE A 135 24.30 8.01 6.97
C PHE A 135 23.39 9.11 6.40
N LYS A 136 23.96 10.22 5.92
CA LYS A 136 23.16 11.31 5.33
C LYS A 136 22.36 10.83 4.11
N ASP A 137 22.86 9.82 3.40
CA ASP A 137 22.22 9.28 2.20
C ASP A 137 20.94 8.54 2.56
N LEU A 138 20.81 8.02 3.80
CA LEU A 138 19.55 7.44 4.30
C LEU A 138 18.41 8.47 4.34
N LEU A 139 18.75 9.75 4.48
CA LEU A 139 17.78 10.84 4.52
C LEU A 139 17.33 11.28 3.12
N SER A 140 17.90 10.68 2.07
CA SER A 140 17.47 10.93 0.70
C SER A 140 16.25 10.10 0.35
N ILE A 141 15.30 10.73 -0.34
CA ILE A 141 14.12 10.04 -0.87
C ILE A 141 14.54 8.93 -1.85
N SER A 142 15.68 9.04 -2.53
CA SER A 142 16.21 8.01 -3.45
C SER A 142 16.66 6.73 -2.74
N ASN A 143 16.87 6.77 -1.42
CA ASN A 143 17.41 5.64 -0.64
C ASN A 143 16.40 5.13 0.41
N MET A 144 15.11 5.10 0.05
CA MET A 144 14.05 4.72 0.99
C MET A 144 14.10 3.27 1.45
N LEU A 145 14.52 2.34 0.60
CA LEU A 145 14.62 0.95 1.00
C LEU A 145 15.76 0.70 2.00
N PRO A 146 16.99 1.25 1.79
CA PRO A 146 18.00 1.29 2.84
C PRO A 146 17.52 1.93 4.14
N LEU A 147 16.73 3.02 4.06
CA LEU A 147 16.15 3.65 5.25
C LEU A 147 15.20 2.68 5.98
N ILE A 148 14.32 1.97 5.27
CA ILE A 148 13.42 0.98 5.87
C ILE A 148 14.23 -0.12 6.57
N VAL A 149 15.22 -0.69 5.90
CA VAL A 149 16.10 -1.73 6.46
C VAL A 149 16.82 -1.22 7.71
N PHE A 150 17.39 -0.02 7.64
CA PHE A 150 18.02 0.63 8.79
C PHE A 150 17.03 0.82 9.95
N SER A 151 15.82 1.28 9.66
CA SER A 151 14.76 1.52 10.66
C SER A 151 14.32 0.24 11.37
N LEU A 152 14.28 -0.88 10.63
CA LEU A 152 14.02 -2.21 11.19
C LEU A 152 15.14 -2.62 12.16
N PHE A 153 16.39 -2.58 11.70
CA PHE A 153 17.54 -2.93 12.55
C PHE A 153 17.63 -2.03 13.78
N PHE A 154 17.43 -0.72 13.62
CA PHE A 154 17.42 0.23 14.72
C PHE A 154 16.32 -0.07 15.74
N GLY A 155 15.10 -0.39 15.28
CA GLY A 155 14.01 -0.83 16.14
C GLY A 155 14.33 -2.12 16.90
N PHE A 156 14.93 -3.11 16.22
CA PHE A 156 15.40 -4.33 16.87
C PHE A 156 16.50 -4.05 17.90
N SER A 157 17.46 -3.19 17.58
CA SER A 157 18.52 -2.79 18.52
C SER A 157 17.95 -2.14 19.79
N ILE A 158 16.95 -1.25 19.67
CA ILE A 158 16.24 -0.67 20.82
C ILE A 158 15.63 -1.77 21.71
N LYS A 159 14.96 -2.76 21.10
CA LYS A 159 14.39 -3.89 21.84
C LYS A 159 15.46 -4.78 22.50
N LEU A 160 16.58 -5.02 21.81
CA LEU A 160 17.69 -5.83 22.33
C LEU A 160 18.42 -5.17 23.51
N VAL A 161 18.49 -3.83 23.54
CA VAL A 161 19.05 -3.08 24.67
C VAL A 161 18.20 -3.23 25.94
N GLY A 162 16.90 -3.52 25.79
CA GLY A 162 15.99 -3.78 26.91
C GLY A 162 15.72 -2.54 27.76
N GLU A 163 15.80 -2.69 29.10
CA GLU A 163 15.39 -1.64 30.06
C GLU A 163 16.08 -0.30 29.85
N LYS A 164 17.36 -0.30 29.44
CA LYS A 164 18.12 0.95 29.23
C LYS A 164 17.57 1.81 28.09
N ALA A 165 16.89 1.21 27.12
CA ALA A 165 16.30 1.92 25.99
C ALA A 165 14.82 2.28 26.20
N GLN A 166 14.22 1.90 27.33
CA GLN A 166 12.82 2.23 27.66
C GLN A 166 12.48 3.72 27.49
N PRO A 167 13.33 4.69 27.88
CA PRO A 167 13.01 6.11 27.68
C PRO A 167 12.86 6.53 26.21
N LEU A 168 13.45 5.80 25.26
CA LEU A 168 13.34 6.11 23.83
C LEU A 168 11.98 5.72 23.24
N ILE A 169 11.31 4.72 23.81
CA ILE A 169 10.03 4.21 23.29
C ILE A 169 8.92 5.30 23.28
N PRO A 170 8.63 6.01 24.39
CA PRO A 170 7.61 7.05 24.38
C PRO A 170 8.00 8.24 23.49
N VAL A 171 9.29 8.54 23.35
CA VAL A 171 9.79 9.60 22.46
C VAL A 171 9.51 9.26 21.00
N ILE A 172 9.89 8.06 20.56
CA ILE A 172 9.65 7.59 19.18
C ILE A 172 8.16 7.55 18.89
N ASN A 173 7.35 7.03 19.82
CA ASN A 173 5.90 6.99 19.63
C ASN A 173 5.29 8.41 19.50
N ALA A 174 5.68 9.35 20.37
CA ALA A 174 5.21 10.73 20.29
C ALA A 174 5.65 11.42 18.99
N ALA A 175 6.88 11.20 18.55
CA ALA A 175 7.41 11.74 17.30
C ALA A 175 6.66 11.18 16.08
N THR A 176 6.39 9.87 16.04
CA THR A 176 5.56 9.24 15.01
C THR A 176 4.17 9.87 14.97
N LEU A 177 3.49 10.01 16.12
CA LEU A 177 2.17 10.64 16.19
C LEU A 177 2.17 12.11 15.73
N ALA A 178 3.22 12.87 16.07
CA ALA A 178 3.38 14.25 15.63
C ALA A 178 3.52 14.35 14.10
N LEU A 179 4.32 13.48 13.48
CA LEU A 179 4.47 13.44 12.03
C LEU A 179 3.19 12.98 11.33
N MET A 180 2.46 12.02 11.89
CA MET A 180 1.13 11.65 11.40
C MET A 180 0.16 12.85 11.41
N LYS A 181 0.20 13.67 12.45
CA LYS A 181 -0.60 14.90 12.52
C LYS A 181 -0.16 15.93 11.47
N LEU A 182 1.15 16.07 11.24
CA LEU A 182 1.69 16.94 10.19
C LEU A 182 1.20 16.51 8.81
N VAL A 183 1.22 15.20 8.49
CA VAL A 183 0.63 14.69 7.25
C VAL A 183 -0.84 15.05 7.16
N GLY A 184 -1.61 14.86 8.24
CA GLY A 184 -3.02 15.27 8.29
C GLY A 184 -3.24 16.76 7.99
N ILE A 185 -2.32 17.64 8.41
CA ILE A 185 -2.36 19.07 8.10
C ILE A 185 -2.10 19.32 6.61
N ILE A 186 -1.05 18.70 6.05
CA ILE A 186 -0.67 18.81 4.64
C ILE A 186 -1.82 18.35 3.73
N MET A 187 -2.54 17.30 4.14
CA MET A 187 -3.65 16.75 3.39
C MET A 187 -4.83 17.72 3.20
N TYR A 188 -4.99 18.76 4.04
CA TYR A 188 -5.99 19.82 3.77
C TYR A 188 -5.68 20.60 2.49
N TYR A 189 -4.41 20.69 2.08
CA TYR A 189 -3.99 21.34 0.83
C TYR A 189 -4.03 20.39 -0.37
N ALA A 190 -4.13 19.07 -0.15
CA ALA A 190 -4.12 18.07 -1.21
C ALA A 190 -5.13 18.30 -2.34
N PRO A 191 -6.41 18.70 -2.09
CA PRO A 191 -7.36 18.97 -3.17
C PRO A 191 -6.90 20.09 -4.11
N ILE A 192 -6.24 21.12 -3.59
CA ILE A 192 -5.72 22.25 -4.37
C ILE A 192 -4.48 21.81 -5.14
N GLY A 193 -3.52 21.19 -4.45
CA GLY A 193 -2.27 20.72 -5.06
C GLY A 193 -2.50 19.71 -6.18
N LEU A 194 -3.29 18.66 -5.91
CA LEU A 194 -3.64 17.66 -6.90
C LEU A 194 -4.48 18.27 -8.02
N GLY A 195 -5.49 19.10 -7.73
CA GLY A 195 -6.31 19.74 -8.75
C GLY A 195 -5.48 20.61 -9.71
N ALA A 196 -4.59 21.43 -9.17
CA ALA A 196 -3.70 22.29 -9.96
C ALA A 196 -2.73 21.47 -10.83
N TYR A 197 -2.22 20.37 -10.29
CA TYR A 197 -1.37 19.46 -11.02
C TYR A 197 -2.13 18.74 -12.15
N PHE A 198 -3.33 18.23 -11.87
CA PHE A 198 -4.19 17.60 -12.88
C PHE A 198 -4.65 18.58 -13.95
N ALA A 199 -4.88 19.85 -13.62
CA ALA A 199 -5.13 20.88 -14.62
C ALA A 199 -3.96 21.03 -15.59
N ASN A 200 -2.74 21.17 -15.07
CA ASN A 200 -1.55 21.25 -15.92
C ASN A 200 -1.37 19.98 -16.77
N LEU A 201 -1.56 18.80 -16.18
CA LEU A 201 -1.30 17.53 -16.86
C LEU A 201 -2.36 17.22 -17.93
N VAL A 202 -3.64 17.37 -17.62
CA VAL A 202 -4.73 17.23 -18.61
C VAL A 202 -4.66 18.34 -19.67
N GLY A 203 -4.25 19.56 -19.29
CA GLY A 203 -4.06 20.65 -20.23
C GLY A 203 -2.95 20.41 -21.25
N LYS A 204 -1.89 19.69 -20.86
CA LYS A 204 -0.78 19.31 -21.75
C LYS A 204 -1.02 18.02 -22.53
N PHE A 205 -1.63 17.01 -21.91
CA PHE A 205 -1.67 15.64 -22.43
C PHE A 205 -3.07 15.10 -22.74
N GLY A 206 -4.13 15.76 -22.27
CA GLY A 206 -5.49 15.61 -22.80
C GLY A 206 -6.08 14.18 -22.87
N PRO A 207 -6.92 13.89 -23.89
CA PRO A 207 -7.71 12.66 -24.00
C PRO A 207 -6.92 11.34 -23.96
N GLU A 208 -5.67 11.36 -24.41
CA GLU A 208 -4.80 10.19 -24.44
C GLU A 208 -4.58 9.66 -23.02
N LEU A 209 -4.28 10.55 -22.07
CA LEU A 209 -4.07 10.19 -20.67
C LEU A 209 -5.33 9.64 -19.99
N ILE A 210 -6.50 10.22 -20.29
CA ILE A 210 -7.78 9.74 -19.75
C ILE A 210 -8.05 8.30 -20.22
N GLY A 211 -7.77 8.02 -21.51
CA GLY A 211 -7.84 6.68 -22.07
C GLY A 211 -6.91 5.70 -21.33
N THR A 212 -5.68 6.13 -21.04
CA THR A 212 -4.70 5.33 -20.29
C THR A 212 -5.16 5.02 -18.87
N TYR A 213 -5.76 5.97 -18.15
CA TYR A 213 -6.32 5.72 -16.81
C TYR A 213 -7.50 4.77 -16.83
N ALA A 214 -8.42 4.92 -17.79
CA ALA A 214 -9.54 4.01 -17.96
C ALA A 214 -9.04 2.58 -18.22
N ARG A 215 -8.00 2.44 -19.05
CA ARG A 215 -7.34 1.16 -19.33
C ARG A 215 -6.71 0.56 -18.08
N ALA A 216 -5.96 1.34 -17.30
CA ALA A 216 -5.38 0.88 -16.04
C ALA A 216 -6.45 0.36 -15.08
N CYS A 217 -7.60 1.04 -14.96
CA CYS A 217 -8.73 0.58 -14.16
C CYS A 217 -9.36 -0.71 -14.72
N ALA A 218 -9.52 -0.80 -16.05
CA ALA A 218 -10.04 -1.98 -16.73
C ALA A 218 -9.14 -3.21 -16.58
N VAL A 219 -7.83 -3.03 -16.38
CA VAL A 219 -6.90 -4.11 -16.03
C VAL A 219 -7.01 -4.45 -14.54
N TYR A 220 -7.05 -3.45 -13.66
CA TYR A 220 -7.00 -3.66 -12.22
C TYR A 220 -8.25 -4.32 -11.65
N TYR A 221 -9.43 -3.81 -11.99
CA TYR A 221 -10.68 -4.25 -11.36
C TYR A 221 -10.91 -5.75 -11.57
N PRO A 222 -10.86 -6.28 -12.82
CA PRO A 222 -10.94 -7.72 -13.04
C PRO A 222 -9.85 -8.50 -12.31
N ALA A 223 -8.59 -8.03 -12.32
CA ALA A 223 -7.50 -8.72 -11.63
C ALA A 223 -7.74 -8.82 -10.11
N ALA A 224 -8.18 -7.74 -9.47
CA ALA A 224 -8.49 -7.71 -8.04
C ALA A 224 -9.68 -8.62 -7.68
N PHE A 225 -10.76 -8.58 -8.48
CA PHE A 225 -11.90 -9.47 -8.27
C PHE A 225 -11.55 -10.94 -8.54
N LEU A 226 -10.79 -11.24 -9.59
CA LEU A 226 -10.32 -12.60 -9.86
C LEU A 226 -9.41 -13.11 -8.75
N TYR A 227 -8.49 -12.28 -8.26
CA TYR A 227 -7.66 -12.60 -7.11
C TYR A 227 -8.52 -12.97 -5.91
N PHE A 228 -9.51 -12.12 -5.58
CA PHE A 228 -10.47 -12.38 -4.51
C PHE A 228 -11.24 -13.70 -4.71
N PHE A 229 -11.86 -13.92 -5.87
CA PHE A 229 -12.73 -15.09 -6.11
C PHE A 229 -11.98 -16.40 -6.31
N ILE A 230 -10.69 -16.36 -6.67
CA ILE A 230 -9.88 -17.55 -6.92
C ILE A 230 -8.99 -17.84 -5.71
N PHE A 231 -8.16 -16.89 -5.30
CA PHE A 231 -7.12 -17.14 -4.31
C PHE A 231 -7.66 -17.19 -2.88
N PHE A 232 -8.66 -16.40 -2.51
CA PHE A 232 -9.20 -16.47 -1.14
C PHE A 232 -9.90 -17.80 -0.85
N PRO A 233 -10.70 -18.40 -1.76
CA PRO A 233 -11.17 -19.77 -1.58
C PRO A 233 -10.04 -20.80 -1.53
N ILE A 234 -8.98 -20.67 -2.34
CA ILE A 234 -7.81 -21.55 -2.28
C ILE A 234 -7.14 -21.45 -0.91
N TYR A 235 -6.89 -20.25 -0.40
CA TYR A 235 -6.32 -20.01 0.93
C TYR A 235 -7.23 -20.54 2.04
N GLY A 236 -8.54 -20.33 1.94
CA GLY A 236 -9.53 -20.91 2.83
C GLY A 236 -9.48 -22.44 2.84
N TYR A 237 -9.34 -23.06 1.67
CA TYR A 237 -9.18 -24.52 1.55
C TYR A 237 -7.85 -25.02 2.16
N ILE A 238 -6.74 -24.30 1.95
CA ILE A 238 -5.46 -24.62 2.58
C ILE A 238 -5.57 -24.51 4.12
N ALA A 239 -6.29 -23.50 4.60
CA ALA A 239 -6.46 -23.24 6.02
C ALA A 239 -7.37 -24.27 6.72
N ALA A 240 -8.50 -24.67 6.13
CA ALA A 240 -9.51 -25.50 6.81
C ALA A 240 -10.31 -26.43 5.87
N GLY A 241 -9.77 -26.76 4.70
CA GLY A 241 -10.44 -27.59 3.71
C GLY A 241 -11.79 -27.04 3.26
N LYS A 242 -12.78 -27.93 3.07
CA LYS A 242 -14.13 -27.53 2.65
C LYS A 242 -14.81 -26.57 3.62
N TYR A 243 -14.48 -26.64 4.92
CA TYR A 243 -15.02 -25.70 5.91
C TYR A 243 -14.55 -24.28 5.62
N GLY A 244 -13.26 -24.09 5.36
CA GLY A 244 -12.69 -22.78 5.07
C GLY A 244 -13.33 -22.11 3.86
N VAL A 245 -13.53 -22.86 2.76
CA VAL A 245 -14.24 -22.35 1.57
C VAL A 245 -15.68 -21.94 1.91
N LYS A 246 -16.43 -22.77 2.64
CA LYS A 246 -17.82 -22.46 3.05
C LYS A 246 -17.90 -21.26 3.98
N SER A 247 -16.86 -21.02 4.79
CA SER A 247 -16.81 -19.92 5.75
C SER A 247 -16.65 -18.54 5.09
N MET A 248 -16.24 -18.49 3.81
CA MET A 248 -16.11 -17.24 3.04
C MET A 248 -17.43 -16.47 2.91
N LYS A 249 -18.58 -17.11 3.09
CA LYS A 249 -19.89 -16.44 3.13
C LYS A 249 -19.96 -15.35 4.21
N TYR A 250 -19.18 -15.46 5.29
CA TYR A 250 -19.13 -14.46 6.36
C TYR A 250 -18.32 -13.22 5.97
N LEU A 251 -17.57 -13.27 4.86
CA LEU A 251 -16.75 -12.18 4.37
C LEU A 251 -17.49 -11.21 3.45
N ILE A 252 -18.75 -11.51 3.08
CA ILE A 252 -19.56 -10.65 2.22
C ILE A 252 -19.78 -9.27 2.86
N THR A 253 -20.10 -9.22 4.16
CA THR A 253 -20.34 -7.95 4.86
C THR A 253 -19.07 -7.10 4.99
N PRO A 254 -17.91 -7.66 5.42
CA PRO A 254 -16.64 -6.95 5.32
C PRO A 254 -16.32 -6.45 3.93
N MET A 255 -16.49 -7.29 2.89
CA MET A 255 -16.20 -6.95 1.49
C MET A 255 -16.99 -5.72 1.02
N ILE A 256 -18.30 -5.71 1.23
CA ILE A 256 -19.16 -4.57 0.86
C ILE A 256 -18.74 -3.31 1.65
N THR A 257 -18.39 -3.48 2.93
CA THR A 257 -18.02 -2.35 3.77
C THR A 257 -16.68 -1.75 3.38
N SER A 258 -15.63 -2.55 3.17
CA SER A 258 -14.31 -2.06 2.79
C SER A 258 -14.29 -1.48 1.38
N LEU A 259 -15.02 -2.09 0.44
CA LEU A 259 -15.21 -1.54 -0.90
C LEU A 259 -15.90 -0.17 -0.86
N SER A 260 -16.86 0.02 0.05
CA SER A 260 -17.58 1.29 0.19
C SER A 260 -16.76 2.35 0.95
N THR A 261 -16.15 1.96 2.07
CA THR A 261 -15.49 2.88 3.01
C THR A 261 -14.06 3.22 2.61
N GLN A 262 -13.44 2.41 1.76
CA GLN A 262 -12.03 2.56 1.39
C GLN A 262 -11.11 2.61 2.62
N SER A 263 -11.48 1.91 3.70
CA SER A 263 -10.67 1.86 4.92
C SER A 263 -10.70 0.48 5.58
N SER A 264 -9.53 -0.17 5.64
CA SER A 264 -9.35 -1.43 6.37
C SER A 264 -9.60 -1.25 7.87
N ILE A 265 -9.14 -0.13 8.46
CA ILE A 265 -9.35 0.18 9.88
C ILE A 265 -10.84 0.41 10.18
N ALA A 266 -11.56 1.14 9.32
CA ALA A 266 -13.00 1.34 9.51
C ALA A 266 -13.79 0.02 9.40
N THR A 267 -13.27 -0.95 8.66
CA THR A 267 -13.87 -2.27 8.46
C THR A 267 -13.48 -3.27 9.56
N LEU A 268 -12.47 -2.96 10.39
CA LEU A 268 -11.94 -3.87 11.42
C LEU A 268 -13.00 -4.45 12.37
N PRO A 269 -13.98 -3.70 12.90
CA PRO A 269 -15.00 -4.27 13.78
C PRO A 269 -15.83 -5.39 13.10
N ILE A 270 -16.17 -5.19 11.82
CA ILE A 270 -16.95 -6.15 11.02
C ILE A 270 -16.09 -7.36 10.67
N ASN A 271 -14.80 -7.13 10.39
CA ASN A 271 -13.82 -8.19 10.21
C ASN A 271 -13.68 -9.07 11.46
N LEU A 272 -13.59 -8.49 12.66
CA LEU A 272 -13.50 -9.25 13.91
C LEU A 272 -14.76 -10.10 14.15
N GLU A 273 -15.94 -9.58 13.84
CA GLU A 273 -17.20 -10.32 13.93
C GLU A 273 -17.26 -11.49 12.92
N ALA A 274 -16.85 -11.25 11.67
CA ALA A 274 -16.75 -12.29 10.65
C ALA A 274 -15.75 -13.39 11.07
N SER A 275 -14.57 -13.00 11.55
CA SER A 275 -13.55 -13.91 12.06
C SER A 275 -14.05 -14.78 13.22
N LYS A 276 -14.83 -14.19 14.13
CA LYS A 276 -15.50 -14.93 15.22
C LYS A 276 -16.49 -15.97 14.67
N LYS A 277 -17.30 -15.62 13.66
CA LYS A 277 -18.25 -16.55 12.99
C LYS A 277 -17.55 -17.66 12.19
N ILE A 278 -16.37 -17.37 11.63
CA ILE A 278 -15.49 -18.35 10.96
C ILE A 278 -14.84 -19.31 11.97
N GLY A 279 -14.84 -18.97 13.26
CA GLY A 279 -14.29 -19.81 14.31
C GLY A 279 -12.81 -19.59 14.59
N VAL A 280 -12.17 -18.54 14.04
CA VAL A 280 -10.77 -18.18 14.34
C VAL A 280 -10.60 -17.94 15.85
N ASN A 281 -9.50 -18.47 16.41
CA ASN A 281 -9.18 -18.33 17.83
C ASN A 281 -9.08 -16.86 18.23
N GLU A 282 -9.47 -16.55 19.46
CA GLU A 282 -9.62 -15.17 19.91
C GLU A 282 -8.32 -14.39 19.92
N ASP A 283 -7.25 -15.02 20.41
CA ASP A 283 -5.92 -14.44 20.38
C ASP A 283 -5.43 -14.23 18.93
N VAL A 284 -5.61 -15.21 18.04
CA VAL A 284 -5.23 -15.06 16.62
C VAL A 284 -6.01 -13.91 15.98
N ARG A 285 -7.34 -13.83 16.10
CA ARG A 285 -8.11 -12.77 15.44
C ARG A 285 -7.80 -11.38 16.02
N ASN A 286 -7.63 -11.26 17.34
CA ASN A 286 -7.40 -9.98 17.99
C ASN A 286 -5.96 -9.46 17.78
N ILE A 287 -5.05 -10.31 17.30
CA ILE A 287 -3.68 -9.91 16.91
C ILE A 287 -3.61 -9.70 15.40
N VAL A 288 -4.01 -10.70 14.60
CA VAL A 288 -3.77 -10.72 13.15
C VAL A 288 -4.61 -9.68 12.42
N LEU A 289 -5.89 -9.50 12.77
CA LEU A 289 -6.76 -8.58 12.01
C LEU A 289 -6.41 -7.10 12.26
N PRO A 290 -6.18 -6.63 13.50
CA PRO A 290 -5.77 -5.25 13.73
C PRO A 290 -4.42 -4.90 13.08
N ILE A 291 -3.45 -5.82 13.15
CA ILE A 291 -2.16 -5.63 12.48
C ILE A 291 -2.33 -5.72 10.96
N GLY A 292 -3.10 -6.69 10.47
CA GLY A 292 -3.41 -6.89 9.06
C GLY A 292 -4.03 -5.65 8.40
N ALA A 293 -4.97 -5.00 9.08
CA ALA A 293 -5.57 -3.74 8.62
C ALA A 293 -4.54 -2.61 8.34
N THR A 294 -3.31 -2.76 8.84
CA THR A 294 -2.19 -1.85 8.62
C THR A 294 -1.01 -2.43 7.83
N ALA A 295 -0.78 -3.74 7.88
CA ALA A 295 0.43 -4.36 7.34
C ALA A 295 0.16 -5.41 6.24
N HIS A 296 -1.07 -5.90 6.14
CA HIS A 296 -1.47 -6.89 5.15
C HIS A 296 -2.18 -6.21 4.00
N MET A 297 -1.51 -6.21 2.84
CA MET A 297 -1.85 -5.30 1.76
C MET A 297 -1.74 -5.94 0.37
N ASP A 298 -2.39 -7.09 0.16
CA ASP A 298 -2.41 -7.80 -1.14
C ASP A 298 -2.96 -6.95 -2.29
N GLY A 299 -4.08 -6.28 -2.10
CA GLY A 299 -4.66 -5.33 -3.04
C GLY A 299 -3.72 -4.17 -3.34
N THR A 300 -2.97 -3.70 -2.33
CA THR A 300 -1.91 -2.71 -2.55
C THR A 300 -0.78 -3.29 -3.38
N CYS A 301 -0.37 -4.55 -3.17
CA CYS A 301 0.65 -5.22 -3.99
C CYS A 301 0.20 -5.32 -5.46
N LEU A 302 -1.06 -5.70 -5.71
CA LEU A 302 -1.66 -5.65 -7.05
C LEU A 302 -1.58 -4.23 -7.62
N SER A 303 -2.01 -3.22 -6.86
CA SER A 303 -2.04 -1.85 -7.37
C SER A 303 -0.64 -1.27 -7.57
N GLY A 304 0.32 -1.69 -6.75
CA GLY A 304 1.72 -1.29 -6.79
C GLY A 304 2.36 -1.72 -8.10
N ILE A 305 2.21 -3.00 -8.46
CA ILE A 305 2.70 -3.52 -9.73
C ILE A 305 2.02 -2.82 -10.93
N LEU A 306 0.71 -2.57 -10.86
CA LEU A 306 0.02 -1.80 -11.89
C LEU A 306 0.66 -0.42 -12.08
N LYS A 307 0.85 0.31 -10.97
CA LYS A 307 1.41 1.66 -10.97
C LYS A 307 2.83 1.68 -11.52
N ILE A 308 3.69 0.73 -11.12
CA ILE A 308 5.05 0.61 -11.64
C ILE A 308 5.00 0.32 -13.15
N ALA A 309 4.26 -0.69 -13.58
CA ALA A 309 4.14 -1.04 -14.99
C ALA A 309 3.55 0.10 -15.84
N PHE A 310 2.60 0.85 -15.28
CA PHE A 310 2.03 2.04 -15.90
C PHE A 310 3.09 3.12 -16.10
N LEU A 311 3.89 3.45 -15.08
CA LEU A 311 4.96 4.44 -15.22
C LEU A 311 6.02 4.01 -16.23
N TYR A 312 6.41 2.74 -16.21
CA TYR A 312 7.32 2.20 -17.22
C TYR A 312 6.78 2.47 -18.64
N GLY A 313 5.52 2.11 -18.92
CA GLY A 313 4.94 2.33 -20.25
C GLY A 313 4.77 3.81 -20.60
N VAL A 314 4.32 4.65 -19.66
CA VAL A 314 4.13 6.09 -19.89
C VAL A 314 5.46 6.80 -20.14
N PHE A 315 6.56 6.37 -19.52
CA PHE A 315 7.90 6.92 -19.78
C PHE A 315 8.66 6.18 -20.89
N GLY A 316 8.01 5.27 -21.62
CA GLY A 316 8.62 4.55 -22.75
C GLY A 316 9.67 3.52 -22.32
N MET A 317 9.72 3.16 -21.04
CA MET A 317 10.62 2.16 -20.48
C MET A 317 10.01 0.76 -20.60
N ASN A 318 10.87 -0.23 -20.88
CA ASN A 318 10.43 -1.62 -20.98
C ASN A 318 10.23 -2.25 -19.61
N PHE A 319 8.99 -2.58 -19.23
CA PHE A 319 8.67 -3.37 -18.03
C PHE A 319 8.93 -4.87 -18.25
N THR A 320 10.16 -5.19 -18.63
CA THR A 320 10.62 -6.54 -18.97
C THR A 320 11.93 -6.87 -18.28
N GLY A 321 12.13 -8.14 -17.95
CA GLY A 321 13.36 -8.63 -17.31
C GLY A 321 13.11 -9.11 -15.89
N ILE A 322 13.78 -10.20 -15.54
CA ILE A 322 13.58 -10.84 -14.23
C ILE A 322 13.98 -9.92 -13.08
N ASP A 323 15.00 -9.09 -13.28
CA ASP A 323 15.52 -8.15 -12.29
C ASP A 323 14.49 -7.06 -11.95
N VAL A 324 13.85 -6.49 -12.98
CA VAL A 324 12.77 -5.50 -12.82
C VAL A 324 11.57 -6.13 -12.12
N TRP A 325 11.18 -7.35 -12.49
CA TRP A 325 10.04 -8.03 -11.90
C TRP A 325 10.27 -8.40 -10.44
N VAL A 326 11.41 -9.01 -10.12
CA VAL A 326 11.78 -9.38 -8.75
C VAL A 326 11.95 -8.14 -7.89
N GLY A 327 12.63 -7.10 -8.39
CA GLY A 327 12.76 -5.82 -7.69
C GLY A 327 11.40 -5.18 -7.38
N SER A 328 10.47 -5.24 -8.35
CA SER A 328 9.10 -4.73 -8.16
C SER A 328 8.30 -5.52 -7.14
N ILE A 329 8.38 -6.85 -7.17
CA ILE A 329 7.72 -7.71 -6.19
C ILE A 329 8.21 -7.40 -4.77
N ILE A 330 9.54 -7.39 -4.56
CA ILE A 330 10.13 -7.12 -3.24
C ILE A 330 9.71 -5.74 -2.75
N PHE A 331 9.79 -4.75 -3.62
CA PHE A 331 9.43 -3.38 -3.28
C PHE A 331 7.96 -3.27 -2.86
N VAL A 332 7.00 -3.75 -3.66
CA VAL A 332 5.57 -3.56 -3.35
C VAL A 332 5.13 -4.31 -2.09
N VAL A 333 5.73 -5.46 -1.79
CA VAL A 333 5.46 -6.20 -0.55
C VAL A 333 5.94 -5.41 0.66
N LEU A 334 7.17 -4.88 0.62
CA LEU A 334 7.73 -4.09 1.71
C LEU A 334 7.01 -2.74 1.88
N ALA A 335 6.70 -2.06 0.78
CA ALA A 335 5.97 -0.80 0.79
C ALA A 335 4.53 -1.00 1.30
N GLY A 336 3.86 -2.09 0.91
CA GLY A 336 2.54 -2.45 1.41
C GLY A 336 2.51 -2.60 2.93
N MET A 337 3.53 -3.23 3.53
CA MET A 337 3.64 -3.35 4.99
C MET A 337 3.90 -2.01 5.68
N ALA A 338 4.62 -1.10 5.03
CA ALA A 338 4.92 0.23 5.56
C ALA A 338 3.71 1.18 5.51
N ASN A 339 2.81 1.01 4.54
CA ASN A 339 1.72 1.95 4.28
C ASN A 339 0.73 2.13 5.43
N GLY A 340 0.27 1.05 6.06
CA GLY A 340 -0.75 1.20 7.08
C GLY A 340 -0.20 1.57 8.45
N ALA A 341 1.13 1.62 8.60
CA ALA A 341 1.76 2.31 9.72
C ALA A 341 1.60 3.83 9.62
N ILE A 342 1.02 4.37 8.52
CA ILE A 342 0.98 5.81 8.24
C ILE A 342 -0.41 6.27 7.74
N PRO A 343 -1.07 7.26 8.39
CA PRO A 343 -2.26 7.92 7.85
C PRO A 343 -1.98 8.59 6.51
N GLY A 344 -2.75 8.26 5.47
CA GLY A 344 -2.47 8.69 4.10
C GLY A 344 -1.39 7.86 3.38
N GLY A 345 -1.05 6.68 3.92
CA GLY A 345 0.04 5.82 3.44
C GLY A 345 0.00 5.44 1.95
N GLY A 346 -1.17 5.45 1.30
CA GLY A 346 -1.27 5.28 -0.16
C GLY A 346 -0.35 6.25 -0.90
N LEU A 347 -0.56 7.56 -0.71
CA LEU A 347 0.25 8.60 -1.34
C LEU A 347 1.74 8.45 -1.04
N ILE A 348 2.10 8.04 0.16
CA ILE A 348 3.51 7.82 0.52
C ILE A 348 4.10 6.67 -0.27
N SER A 349 3.36 5.58 -0.45
CA SER A 349 3.76 4.47 -1.32
C SER A 349 3.97 4.89 -2.77
N GLU A 350 3.11 5.77 -3.30
CA GLU A 350 3.33 6.32 -4.63
C GLU A 350 4.64 7.10 -4.72
N MET A 351 4.99 7.87 -3.70
CA MET A 351 6.28 8.57 -3.65
C MET A 351 7.47 7.62 -3.64
N LEU A 352 7.35 6.52 -2.90
CA LEU A 352 8.37 5.48 -2.86
C LEU A 352 8.59 4.85 -4.23
N ILE A 353 7.52 4.59 -5.00
CA ILE A 353 7.63 4.11 -6.38
C ILE A 353 8.40 5.10 -7.24
N VAL A 354 8.03 6.38 -7.19
CA VAL A 354 8.66 7.42 -8.02
C VAL A 354 10.15 7.49 -7.74
N SER A 355 10.50 7.45 -6.46
CA SER A 355 11.87 7.63 -6.04
C SER A 355 12.77 6.42 -6.31
N ILE A 356 12.33 5.21 -5.97
CA ILE A 356 13.16 4.00 -6.09
C ILE A 356 13.48 3.66 -7.54
N TYR A 357 12.55 3.96 -8.44
CA TYR A 357 12.72 3.73 -9.86
C TYR A 357 13.33 4.95 -10.58
N GLY A 358 13.65 6.02 -9.86
CA GLY A 358 14.26 7.22 -10.42
C GLY A 358 13.35 7.96 -11.39
N PHE A 359 12.03 7.82 -11.25
CA PHE A 359 11.08 8.56 -12.06
C PHE A 359 11.13 10.05 -11.71
N PRO A 360 10.86 10.93 -12.69
CA PRO A 360 10.80 12.35 -12.42
C PRO A 360 9.64 12.68 -11.46
N PRO A 361 9.71 13.78 -10.69
CA PRO A 361 8.65 14.18 -9.75
C PRO A 361 7.25 14.23 -10.39
N GLU A 362 7.19 14.50 -11.70
CA GLU A 362 5.95 14.54 -12.47
C GLU A 362 5.21 13.19 -12.52
N ALA A 363 5.91 12.09 -12.28
CA ALA A 363 5.33 10.75 -12.20
C ALA A 363 4.41 10.57 -10.99
N PHE A 364 4.67 11.30 -9.89
CA PHE A 364 3.95 11.09 -8.63
C PHE A 364 2.44 11.30 -8.77
N PRO A 365 1.94 12.42 -9.29
CA PRO A 365 0.49 12.60 -9.31
C PRO A 365 -0.20 11.69 -10.34
N LEU A 366 0.53 11.21 -11.36
CA LEU A 366 0.00 10.24 -12.30
C LEU A 366 -0.43 8.96 -11.59
N ILE A 367 0.47 8.38 -10.80
CA ILE A 367 0.17 7.17 -10.03
C ILE A 367 -0.66 7.45 -8.79
N ALA A 368 -0.62 8.66 -8.21
CA ALA A 368 -1.51 9.03 -7.11
C ALA A 368 -2.99 8.95 -7.56
N THR A 369 -3.29 9.38 -8.78
CA THR A 369 -4.65 9.26 -9.33
C THR A 369 -5.03 7.84 -9.67
N ILE A 370 -4.10 7.03 -10.22
CA ILE A 370 -4.35 5.59 -10.32
C ILE A 370 -4.65 5.01 -8.94
N GLY A 371 -3.85 5.36 -7.93
CA GLY A 371 -4.04 4.99 -6.53
C GLY A 371 -5.47 5.23 -6.07
N ILE A 372 -5.99 6.44 -6.26
CA ILE A 372 -7.37 6.81 -5.90
C ILE A 372 -8.41 5.97 -6.66
N LEU A 373 -8.21 5.75 -7.97
CA LEU A 373 -9.16 5.03 -8.82
C LEU A 373 -9.23 3.53 -8.49
N VAL A 374 -8.10 2.93 -8.12
CA VAL A 374 -7.99 1.50 -7.81
C VAL A 374 -8.15 1.18 -6.32
N ASP A 375 -8.16 2.20 -5.47
CA ASP A 375 -8.25 2.06 -4.01
C ASP A 375 -9.47 1.27 -3.52
N PRO A 376 -10.71 1.46 -4.03
CA PRO A 376 -11.83 0.69 -3.51
C PRO A 376 -11.64 -0.84 -3.60
N PRO A 377 -11.35 -1.43 -4.78
CA PRO A 377 -11.04 -2.85 -4.86
C PRO A 377 -9.74 -3.24 -4.13
N ALA A 378 -8.73 -2.37 -4.09
CA ALA A 378 -7.49 -2.64 -3.34
C ALA A 378 -7.76 -2.82 -1.84
N THR A 379 -8.48 -1.86 -1.25
CA THR A 379 -8.86 -1.89 0.16
C THR A 379 -9.81 -3.04 0.46
N MET A 380 -10.71 -3.38 -0.46
CA MET A 380 -11.54 -4.57 -0.34
C MET A 380 -10.70 -5.85 -0.21
N VAL A 381 -9.74 -6.05 -1.11
CA VAL A 381 -8.85 -7.23 -1.08
C VAL A 381 -8.02 -7.23 0.20
N ASN A 382 -7.41 -6.11 0.58
CA ASN A 382 -6.61 -5.98 1.81
C ASN A 382 -7.44 -6.38 3.05
N SER A 383 -8.56 -5.68 3.25
CA SER A 383 -9.37 -5.82 4.45
C SER A 383 -10.00 -7.21 4.57
N VAL A 384 -10.51 -7.77 3.48
CA VAL A 384 -11.11 -9.11 3.53
C VAL A 384 -10.02 -10.19 3.69
N GLY A 385 -8.87 -9.96 3.06
CA GLY A 385 -7.69 -10.81 3.17
C GLY A 385 -7.25 -11.02 4.61
N ASP A 386 -7.44 -10.05 5.51
CA ASP A 386 -7.08 -10.20 6.93
C ASP A 386 -7.76 -11.38 7.62
N ASN A 387 -9.02 -11.67 7.29
CA ASN A 387 -9.71 -12.84 7.82
C ASN A 387 -9.13 -14.14 7.28
N VAL A 388 -8.82 -14.17 5.98
CA VAL A 388 -8.24 -15.32 5.31
C VAL A 388 -6.83 -15.59 5.85
N ALA A 389 -6.04 -14.54 6.08
CA ALA A 389 -4.77 -14.61 6.75
C ALA A 389 -4.91 -15.13 8.18
N GLY A 390 -5.91 -14.67 8.94
CA GLY A 390 -6.21 -15.20 10.27
C GLY A 390 -6.51 -16.71 10.29
N MET A 391 -7.17 -17.22 9.24
CA MET A 391 -7.40 -18.67 9.08
C MET A 391 -6.10 -19.42 8.78
N LEU A 392 -5.24 -18.91 7.88
CA LEU A 392 -3.94 -19.49 7.57
C LEU A 392 -3.01 -19.49 8.79
N VAL A 393 -2.99 -18.40 9.56
CA VAL A 393 -2.23 -18.31 10.82
C VAL A 393 -2.75 -19.32 11.83
N SER A 394 -4.07 -19.42 12.00
CA SER A 394 -4.68 -20.43 12.89
C SER A 394 -4.25 -21.85 12.50
N ARG A 395 -4.21 -22.14 11.19
CA ARG A 395 -3.77 -23.43 10.65
C ARG A 395 -2.32 -23.76 10.97
N ILE A 396 -1.43 -22.78 10.95
CA ILE A 396 0.00 -22.93 11.28
C ILE A 396 0.21 -23.06 12.79
N VAL A 397 -0.54 -22.28 13.57
CA VAL A 397 -0.39 -22.22 15.03
C VAL A 397 -1.00 -23.44 15.72
N GLU A 398 -2.22 -23.84 15.31
CA GLU A 398 -3.08 -24.81 16.02
C GLU A 398 -3.27 -26.15 15.29
N GLY A 399 -2.86 -26.27 14.02
CA GLY A 399 -2.98 -27.51 13.24
C GLY A 399 -4.20 -27.57 12.31
N LYS A 400 -4.41 -28.70 11.62
CA LYS A 400 -5.40 -28.83 10.51
C LYS A 400 -6.83 -28.59 10.95
N GLU A 401 -7.12 -28.98 12.18
CA GLU A 401 -8.47 -29.05 12.73
C GLU A 401 -8.76 -27.90 13.71
N TRP A 402 -8.05 -26.76 13.57
CA TRP A 402 -8.21 -25.59 14.44
C TRP A 402 -9.67 -25.13 14.54
N PHE A 403 -10.44 -25.27 13.46
CA PHE A 403 -11.86 -24.90 13.39
C PHE A 403 -12.79 -25.86 14.13
N LYS A 404 -12.31 -27.06 14.51
CA LYS A 404 -13.08 -28.03 15.32
C LYS A 404 -12.88 -27.86 16.82
N GLN A 405 -11.92 -27.03 17.26
CA GLN A 405 -11.54 -26.89 18.66
C GLN A 405 -12.50 -26.02 19.50
N LYS A 406 -13.70 -25.69 19.02
CA LYS A 406 -14.68 -24.86 19.78
C LYS A 406 -15.93 -25.64 20.17
N VAL A 407 -15.94 -26.21 21.39
CA VAL A 407 -16.95 -26.00 22.47
C VAL A 407 -16.33 -26.46 23.81
N THR A 408 -15.46 -25.67 24.43
CA THR A 408 -15.14 -25.83 25.88
C THR A 408 -14.58 -24.54 26.46
N GLN A 409 -15.38 -23.47 26.47
CA GLN A 409 -15.26 -22.42 27.48
C GLN A 409 -16.67 -21.96 27.84
N ALA A 410 -17.03 -22.24 29.10
CA ALA A 410 -18.27 -21.90 29.77
C ALA A 410 -18.31 -20.41 30.14
#